data_AF-A0AAW6LU46-F1
#
_entry.id   AF-A0AAW6LU46-F1
#
_cell.length_a   1.000
_cell.length_b   1.000
_cell.length_c   1.000
_cell.angle_alpha   90.00
_cell.angle_beta   90.00
_cell.angle_gamma   90.00
#
_symmetry.space_group_name_H-M   'P 1'
#
loop_
_entity.id
_entity.type
_entity.pdbx_description
1 polymer ?
#
loop_
_entity_poly.entity_id
_entity_poly.type
_entity_poly.pdbx_seq_one_letter_code
_entity_poly.pdbx_strand_id
1 'polypeptide(L)'
;MSLTGKQIAIIVTSTALGLVVVLFIGVNVAASFARRVLPSYAAVSETSQRLTDTNTQFPEIDCTPVEWRDDITRQKRYAEGLMSCLDEMWSPVVDKALDGGNLVTPHVDMRFYGDDAPILCGEGAEDYGVSFYCSRNRTIRIWTYDGFSELDLVRVATHEYGHHLQEAMGLHSQLSMLSRLEEDPWVVMLWTKRLEAQAECLSGVSANHILPNLAEESVMEDDIDIPGEDPEDTHPSQANNRMWFDRGMQDGLSSCDTWSAPESEIR
;
A
#
# COMPACT_ATOMS: atom_id res chain seq x y z
N MET A 1 58.91 -31.30 26.00
CA MET A 1 58.08 -31.20 27.23
C MET A 1 56.70 -31.73 26.89
N SER A 2 56.29 -32.85 27.49
CA SER A 2 54.97 -33.46 27.24
C SER A 2 53.95 -32.90 28.22
N LEU A 3 52.82 -32.38 27.71
CA LEU A 3 51.71 -31.90 28.54
C LEU A 3 51.06 -33.08 29.26
N THR A 4 50.84 -32.93 30.56
CA THR A 4 50.14 -33.97 31.34
C THR A 4 48.65 -34.02 30.96
N GLY A 5 48.01 -35.18 31.05
CA GLY A 5 46.60 -35.35 30.65
C GLY A 5 45.62 -34.38 31.31
N LYS A 6 45.94 -33.89 32.52
CA LYS A 6 45.17 -32.84 33.21
C LYS A 6 45.30 -31.46 32.55
N GLN A 7 46.48 -31.12 32.02
CA GLN A 7 46.69 -29.84 31.32
C GLN A 7 45.99 -29.81 29.97
N ILE A 8 45.92 -30.95 29.26
CA ILE A 8 45.17 -31.07 28.01
C ILE A 8 43.65 -30.90 28.26
N ALA A 9 43.12 -31.53 29.31
CA ALA A 9 41.69 -31.43 29.64
C ALA A 9 41.25 -29.99 29.96
N ILE A 10 42.05 -29.22 30.70
CA ILE A 10 41.75 -27.83 31.04
C ILE A 10 41.78 -26.92 29.81
N ILE A 11 42.74 -27.13 28.90
CA ILE A 11 42.83 -26.34 27.67
C ILE A 11 41.63 -26.61 26.77
N VAL A 12 41.25 -27.89 26.60
CA VAL A 12 40.11 -28.29 25.76
C VAL A 12 38.77 -27.79 26.32
N THR A 13 38.55 -27.82 27.64
CA THR A 13 37.33 -27.27 28.23
C THR A 13 37.29 -25.75 28.16
N SER A 14 38.42 -25.07 28.32
CA SER A 14 38.49 -23.60 28.22
C SER A 14 38.25 -23.10 26.79
N THR A 15 38.80 -23.77 25.78
CA THR A 15 38.55 -23.44 24.38
C THR A 15 37.14 -23.80 23.95
N ALA A 16 36.59 -24.94 24.38
CA ALA A 16 35.20 -25.30 24.12
C ALA A 16 34.22 -24.30 24.75
N LEU A 17 34.44 -23.90 26.01
CA LEU A 17 33.61 -22.90 26.69
C LEU A 17 33.74 -21.51 26.02
N GLY A 18 34.95 -21.12 25.63
CA GLY A 18 35.19 -19.88 24.86
C GLY A 18 34.47 -19.88 23.51
N LEU A 19 34.50 -21.01 22.77
CA LEU A 19 33.79 -21.15 21.50
C LEU A 19 32.28 -21.05 21.67
N VAL A 20 31.74 -21.71 22.71
CA VAL A 20 30.32 -21.68 23.05
C VAL A 20 29.88 -20.25 23.40
N VAL A 21 30.63 -19.54 24.24
CA VAL A 21 30.31 -18.15 24.61
C VAL A 21 30.36 -17.21 23.40
N VAL A 22 31.36 -17.35 22.52
CA VAL A 22 31.46 -16.54 21.28
C VAL A 22 30.30 -16.86 20.32
N LEU A 23 29.91 -18.13 20.18
CA LEU A 23 28.74 -18.54 19.40
C LEU A 23 27.45 -17.96 19.99
N PHE A 24 27.24 -18.05 21.31
CA PHE A 24 26.05 -17.50 21.96
C PHE A 24 25.98 -15.98 21.83
N ILE A 25 27.09 -15.26 22.04
CA ILE A 25 27.12 -13.80 21.86
C ILE A 25 26.89 -13.44 20.39
N GLY A 26 27.55 -14.13 19.46
CA GLY A 26 27.39 -13.91 18.02
C GLY A 26 25.94 -14.12 17.55
N VAL A 27 25.28 -15.19 18.01
CA VAL A 27 23.87 -15.48 17.70
C VAL A 27 22.94 -14.42 18.29
N ASN A 28 23.16 -13.98 19.54
CA ASN A 28 22.34 -12.95 20.17
C ASN A 28 22.52 -11.57 19.52
N VAL A 29 23.75 -11.21 19.14
CA VAL A 29 24.03 -9.97 18.41
C VAL A 29 23.42 -10.00 17.01
N ALA A 30 23.56 -11.12 16.29
CA ALA A 30 22.94 -11.30 14.98
C ALA A 30 21.41 -11.27 15.05
N ALA A 31 20.79 -11.90 16.05
CA ALA A 31 19.34 -11.86 16.27
C ALA A 31 18.86 -10.45 16.67
N SER A 32 19.62 -9.73 17.49
CA SER A 32 19.32 -8.34 17.85
C SER A 32 19.45 -7.40 16.65
N PHE A 33 20.45 -7.62 15.79
CA PHE A 33 20.61 -6.86 14.54
C PHE A 33 19.51 -7.20 13.54
N ALA A 34 19.17 -8.48 13.35
CA ALA A 34 18.07 -8.92 12.50
C ALA A 34 16.72 -8.31 12.94
N ARG A 35 16.43 -8.28 14.25
CA ARG A 35 15.24 -7.60 14.80
C ARG A 35 15.21 -6.09 14.59
N ARG A 36 16.36 -5.45 14.39
CA ARG A 36 16.44 -4.01 14.08
C ARG A 36 16.33 -3.71 12.58
N VAL A 37 16.52 -4.71 11.72
CA VAL A 37 16.59 -4.54 10.26
C VAL A 37 15.34 -5.06 9.57
N LEU A 38 14.67 -6.08 10.12
CA LEU A 38 13.45 -6.64 9.54
C LEU A 38 12.22 -5.84 10.01
N PRO A 39 11.29 -5.50 9.09
CA PRO A 39 10.04 -4.87 9.48
C PRO A 39 9.22 -5.84 10.35
N SER A 40 8.44 -5.25 11.25
CA SER A 40 7.45 -5.96 12.06
C SER A 40 6.08 -5.41 11.75
N TYR A 41 5.02 -6.15 12.04
CA TYR A 41 3.65 -5.65 11.92
C TYR A 41 3.46 -4.29 12.61
N ALA A 42 4.02 -4.12 13.81
CA ALA A 42 3.97 -2.87 14.54
C ALA A 42 4.64 -1.70 13.79
N ALA A 43 5.76 -1.95 13.10
CA ALA A 43 6.44 -0.92 12.31
C ALA A 43 5.65 -0.53 11.04
N VAL A 44 4.99 -1.51 10.41
CA VAL A 44 4.08 -1.25 9.28
C VAL A 44 2.88 -0.43 9.75
N SER A 45 2.25 -0.82 10.86
CA SER A 45 1.14 -0.11 11.48
C SER A 45 1.52 1.33 11.87
N GLU A 46 2.68 1.54 12.48
CA GLU A 46 3.19 2.87 12.84
C GLU A 46 3.44 3.73 11.59
N THR A 47 3.99 3.14 10.52
CA THR A 47 4.17 3.84 9.25
C THR A 47 2.83 4.25 8.63
N SER A 48 1.81 3.40 8.70
CA SER A 48 0.46 3.70 8.27
C SER A 48 -0.14 4.85 9.08
N GLN A 49 -0.01 4.78 10.40
CA GLN A 49 -0.52 5.82 11.31
C GLN A 49 0.16 7.17 11.09
N ARG A 50 1.42 7.24 10.65
CA ARG A 50 2.03 8.53 10.29
C ARG A 50 1.30 9.25 9.15
N LEU A 51 0.65 8.50 8.26
CA LEU A 51 -0.19 9.08 7.20
C LEU A 51 -1.58 9.44 7.72
N THR A 52 -2.20 8.59 8.53
CA THR A 52 -3.61 8.70 8.90
C THR A 52 -3.86 9.46 10.21
N ASP A 53 -2.97 9.37 11.19
CA ASP A 53 -3.01 10.13 12.46
C ASP A 53 -2.43 11.54 12.28
N THR A 54 -3.09 12.31 11.43
CA THR A 54 -2.73 13.70 11.16
C THR A 54 -3.93 14.61 11.29
N ASN A 55 -3.68 15.79 11.87
CA ASN A 55 -4.62 16.90 11.89
C ASN A 55 -4.39 17.89 10.74
N THR A 56 -3.58 17.51 9.75
CA THR A 56 -3.36 18.36 8.57
C THR A 56 -4.65 18.52 7.81
N GLN A 57 -5.05 19.77 7.58
CA GLN A 57 -6.15 20.10 6.70
C GLN A 57 -5.67 20.07 5.26
N PHE A 58 -6.48 19.52 4.37
CA PHE A 58 -6.24 19.62 2.94
C PHE A 58 -6.44 21.07 2.48
N PRO A 59 -5.63 21.55 1.52
CA PRO A 59 -5.87 22.85 0.91
C PRO A 59 -7.22 22.86 0.18
N GLU A 60 -7.90 24.00 0.15
CA GLU A 60 -9.00 24.19 -0.80
C GLU A 60 -8.41 24.20 -2.22
N ILE A 61 -8.76 23.20 -3.02
CA ILE A 61 -8.30 23.09 -4.40
C ILE A 61 -9.48 23.16 -5.37
N ASP A 62 -9.28 23.87 -6.47
CA ASP A 62 -10.22 23.86 -7.60
C ASP A 62 -9.76 22.79 -8.59
N CYS A 63 -10.10 21.53 -8.31
CA CYS A 63 -9.74 20.44 -9.21
C CYS A 63 -10.64 20.49 -10.45
N THR A 64 -10.07 20.96 -11.56
CA THR A 64 -10.74 21.02 -12.86
C THR A 64 -9.98 20.19 -13.89
N PRO A 65 -10.13 18.85 -13.88
CA PRO A 65 -9.65 18.01 -14.97
C PRO A 65 -10.24 18.47 -16.31
N VAL A 66 -9.60 18.08 -17.41
CA VAL A 66 -10.20 18.30 -18.74
C VAL A 66 -11.59 17.67 -18.80
N GLU A 67 -12.50 18.22 -19.60
CA GLU A 67 -13.85 17.65 -19.74
C GLU A 67 -13.81 16.15 -20.11
N TRP A 68 -14.59 15.34 -19.40
CA TRP A 68 -14.74 13.92 -19.68
C TRP A 68 -15.29 13.67 -21.08
N ARG A 69 -14.66 12.76 -21.82
CA ARG A 69 -15.05 12.34 -23.17
C ARG A 69 -14.76 10.86 -23.34
N ASP A 70 -15.62 10.18 -24.10
CA ASP A 70 -15.43 8.78 -24.50
C ASP A 70 -14.38 8.67 -25.63
N ASP A 71 -13.13 8.98 -25.26
CA ASP A 71 -11.94 8.93 -26.11
C ASP A 71 -10.73 8.71 -25.20
N ILE A 72 -10.02 7.59 -25.36
CA ILE A 72 -8.92 7.21 -24.45
C ILE A 72 -7.82 8.27 -24.35
N THR A 73 -7.57 9.05 -25.41
CA THR A 73 -6.59 10.14 -25.35
C THR A 73 -7.05 11.27 -24.43
N ARG A 74 -8.35 11.61 -24.46
CA ARG A 74 -8.97 12.57 -23.55
C ARG A 74 -9.07 12.04 -22.13
N GLN A 75 -9.48 10.79 -21.95
CA GLN A 75 -9.55 10.15 -20.63
C GLN A 75 -8.16 10.07 -19.98
N LYS A 76 -7.11 9.81 -20.76
CA LYS A 76 -5.73 9.84 -20.24
C LYS A 76 -5.35 11.22 -19.72
N ARG A 77 -5.69 12.29 -20.45
CA ARG A 77 -5.46 13.67 -20.00
C ARG A 77 -6.29 14.02 -18.77
N TYR A 78 -7.49 13.45 -18.65
CA TYR A 78 -8.32 13.57 -17.46
C TYR A 78 -7.58 12.95 -16.26
N ALA A 79 -7.12 11.70 -16.40
CA ALA A 79 -6.36 11.02 -15.36
C ALA A 79 -5.07 11.76 -14.97
N GLU A 80 -4.30 12.27 -15.93
CA GLU A 80 -3.12 13.12 -15.66
C GLU A 80 -3.48 14.41 -14.90
N GLY A 81 -4.64 15.01 -15.23
CA GLY A 81 -5.20 16.15 -14.49
C GLY A 81 -5.57 15.78 -13.05
N LEU A 82 -6.22 14.63 -12.83
CA LEU A 82 -6.50 14.12 -11.48
C LEU A 82 -5.22 13.92 -10.67
N MET A 83 -4.18 13.31 -11.25
CA MET A 83 -2.90 13.13 -10.54
C MET A 83 -2.34 14.47 -10.07
N SER A 84 -2.48 15.52 -10.89
CA SER A 84 -2.04 16.87 -10.51
C SER A 84 -2.86 17.45 -9.36
N CYS A 85 -4.20 17.26 -9.36
CA CYS A 85 -5.04 17.65 -8.23
C CYS A 85 -4.69 16.89 -6.94
N LEU A 86 -4.45 15.59 -7.06
CA LEU A 86 -4.10 14.72 -5.94
C LEU A 86 -2.73 15.08 -5.37
N ASP A 87 -1.75 15.40 -6.21
CA ASP A 87 -0.45 15.90 -5.75
C ASP A 87 -0.61 17.20 -4.98
N GLU A 88 -1.38 18.16 -5.48
CA GLU A 88 -1.63 19.43 -4.79
C GLU A 88 -2.32 19.21 -3.42
N MET A 89 -3.31 18.31 -3.38
CA MET A 89 -4.01 17.92 -2.17
C MET A 89 -3.09 17.25 -1.15
N TRP A 90 -2.33 16.24 -1.55
CA TRP A 90 -1.63 15.34 -0.64
C TRP A 90 -0.21 15.80 -0.28
N SER A 91 0.43 16.65 -1.08
CA SER A 91 1.80 17.13 -0.80
C SER A 91 1.97 17.67 0.62
N PRO A 92 1.09 18.55 1.16
CA PRO A 92 1.25 19.06 2.52
C PRO A 92 1.16 17.98 3.61
N VAL A 93 0.36 16.93 3.38
CA VAL A 93 0.21 15.81 4.31
C VAL A 93 1.46 14.94 4.29
N VAL A 94 1.93 14.56 3.11
CA VAL A 94 3.13 13.73 2.91
C VAL A 94 4.38 14.45 3.41
N ASP A 95 4.55 15.74 3.07
CA ASP A 95 5.69 16.55 3.50
C ASP A 95 5.79 16.61 5.02
N LYS A 96 4.66 16.79 5.71
CA LYS A 96 4.62 16.79 7.18
C LYS A 96 4.89 15.40 7.75
N ALA A 97 4.29 14.35 7.20
CA ALA A 97 4.45 12.98 7.69
C ALA A 97 5.89 12.46 7.52
N LEU A 98 6.63 13.01 6.56
CA LEU A 98 8.01 12.65 6.25
C LEU A 98 9.07 13.67 6.71
N ASP A 99 8.68 14.75 7.41
CA ASP A 99 9.57 15.84 7.85
C ASP A 99 10.39 16.47 6.69
N GLY A 100 9.69 16.89 5.63
CA GLY A 100 10.29 17.45 4.41
C GLY A 100 10.43 16.43 3.28
N GLY A 101 9.47 15.49 3.18
CA GLY A 101 9.31 14.64 2.00
C GLY A 101 9.06 15.45 0.72
N ASN A 102 9.07 14.77 -0.43
CA ASN A 102 8.60 15.34 -1.68
C ASN A 102 7.77 14.27 -2.39
N LEU A 103 6.47 14.50 -2.48
CA LEU A 103 5.58 13.66 -3.26
C LEU A 103 5.92 13.82 -4.74
N VAL A 104 6.15 12.70 -5.43
CA VAL A 104 6.56 12.72 -6.85
C VAL A 104 5.42 12.16 -7.67
N THR A 105 4.85 13.01 -8.52
CA THR A 105 3.74 12.68 -9.43
C THR A 105 3.92 11.30 -10.06
N PRO A 106 2.94 10.39 -9.94
CA PRO A 106 2.97 9.12 -10.63
C PRO A 106 2.75 9.31 -12.15
N HIS A 107 3.31 8.41 -12.94
CA HIS A 107 3.04 8.31 -14.37
C HIS A 107 1.69 7.62 -14.60
N VAL A 108 0.99 7.98 -15.69
CA VAL A 108 -0.25 7.32 -16.12
C VAL A 108 -0.01 6.49 -17.38
N ASP A 109 -0.28 5.20 -17.31
CA ASP A 109 -0.31 4.27 -18.44
C ASP A 109 -1.74 3.75 -18.65
N MET A 110 -2.49 4.46 -19.50
CA MET A 110 -3.88 4.13 -19.82
C MET A 110 -3.96 3.23 -21.05
N ARG A 111 -4.77 2.17 -20.99
CA ARG A 111 -4.89 1.12 -22.01
C ARG A 111 -6.34 0.73 -22.22
N PHE A 112 -6.73 0.36 -23.43
CA PHE A 112 -8.01 -0.29 -23.68
C PHE A 112 -7.87 -1.81 -23.55
N TYR A 113 -8.89 -2.49 -23.03
CA TYR A 113 -8.89 -3.94 -22.89
C TYR A 113 -8.65 -4.62 -24.25
N GLY A 114 -7.62 -5.46 -24.34
CA GLY A 114 -7.18 -6.06 -25.60
C GLY A 114 -5.97 -5.35 -26.25
N ASP A 115 -5.53 -4.21 -25.73
CA ASP A 115 -4.27 -3.56 -26.14
C ASP A 115 -3.04 -4.33 -25.64
N ASP A 116 -1.98 -4.36 -26.44
CA ASP A 116 -0.66 -4.77 -25.95
C ASP A 116 -0.17 -3.77 -24.88
N ALA A 117 0.37 -4.28 -23.77
CA ALA A 117 0.90 -3.46 -22.69
C ALA A 117 2.29 -3.94 -22.24
N PRO A 118 3.25 -3.03 -21.96
CA PRO A 118 4.56 -3.43 -21.44
C PRO A 118 4.45 -3.96 -20.01
N ILE A 119 5.36 -4.84 -19.63
CA ILE A 119 5.52 -5.26 -18.23
C ILE A 119 6.12 -4.09 -17.43
N LEU A 120 5.42 -3.62 -16.39
CA LEU A 120 5.87 -2.50 -15.56
C LEU A 120 6.56 -2.95 -14.27
N CYS A 121 6.00 -3.95 -13.58
CA CYS A 121 6.40 -4.27 -12.20
C CYS A 121 7.40 -5.43 -12.06
N GLY A 122 7.75 -6.10 -13.17
CA GLY A 122 8.67 -7.24 -13.21
C GLY A 122 8.01 -8.48 -13.84
N GLU A 123 8.81 -9.52 -14.09
CA GLU A 123 8.31 -10.80 -14.62
C GLU A 123 7.23 -11.39 -13.68
N GLY A 124 6.11 -11.85 -14.24
CA GLY A 124 4.98 -12.41 -13.48
C GLY A 124 3.88 -11.41 -13.08
N ALA A 125 4.06 -10.10 -13.34
CA ALA A 125 3.03 -9.08 -13.16
C ALA A 125 2.16 -8.90 -14.43
N GLU A 126 1.81 -10.02 -15.07
CA GLU A 126 0.98 -10.05 -16.29
C GLU A 126 -0.50 -9.97 -15.93
N ASP A 127 -0.89 -8.98 -15.13
CA ASP A 127 -2.30 -8.72 -14.82
C ASP A 127 -2.95 -7.96 -15.98
N TYR A 128 -3.18 -8.71 -17.05
CA TYR A 128 -3.82 -8.19 -18.24
C TYR A 128 -5.28 -7.86 -17.94
N GLY A 129 -5.66 -6.59 -18.10
CA GLY A 129 -7.02 -6.11 -17.88
C GLY A 129 -7.35 -5.69 -16.43
N VAL A 130 -6.38 -5.69 -15.51
CA VAL A 130 -6.56 -5.19 -14.13
C VAL A 130 -5.70 -3.95 -13.92
N SER A 131 -6.31 -2.88 -13.42
CA SER A 131 -5.60 -1.63 -13.08
C SER A 131 -4.75 -1.82 -11.82
N PHE A 132 -3.63 -1.13 -11.72
CA PHE A 132 -2.72 -1.24 -10.58
C PHE A 132 -1.73 -0.08 -10.49
N TYR A 133 -1.18 0.12 -9.30
CA TYR A 133 -0.03 0.97 -9.04
C TYR A 133 1.28 0.17 -9.01
N CYS A 134 2.25 0.61 -9.80
CA CYS A 134 3.57 0.02 -9.88
C CYS A 134 4.61 0.81 -9.10
N SER A 135 5.01 0.32 -7.92
CA SER A 135 6.01 0.99 -7.06
C SER A 135 7.37 1.17 -7.74
N ARG A 136 7.80 0.21 -8.57
CA ARG A 136 9.12 0.20 -9.22
C ARG A 136 9.41 1.46 -10.06
N ASN A 137 8.41 1.97 -10.75
CA ASN A 137 8.54 3.13 -11.63
C ASN A 137 7.47 4.19 -11.38
N ARG A 138 6.71 4.09 -10.28
CA ARG A 138 5.60 4.99 -9.91
C ARG A 138 4.61 5.19 -11.05
N THR A 139 4.14 4.09 -11.65
CA THR A 139 3.17 4.15 -12.75
C THR A 139 1.84 3.59 -12.31
N ILE A 140 0.78 4.35 -12.48
CA ILE A 140 -0.61 3.88 -12.38
C ILE A 140 -1.02 3.38 -13.76
N ARG A 141 -1.30 2.08 -13.86
CA ARG A 141 -1.91 1.48 -15.04
C ARG A 141 -3.42 1.50 -14.88
N ILE A 142 -4.11 2.05 -15.87
CA ILE A 142 -5.57 2.08 -15.93
C ILE A 142 -6.01 1.31 -17.17
N TRP A 143 -6.70 0.19 -16.99
CA TRP A 143 -7.37 -0.50 -18.08
C TRP A 143 -8.81 -0.01 -18.20
N THR A 144 -9.15 0.45 -19.41
CA THR A 144 -10.52 0.80 -19.78
C THR A 144 -11.17 -0.32 -20.57
N TYR A 145 -12.49 -0.27 -20.65
CA TYR A 145 -13.31 -1.19 -21.42
C TYR A 145 -14.46 -0.42 -22.10
N ASP A 146 -15.24 -1.08 -22.95
CA ASP A 146 -16.39 -0.46 -23.58
C ASP A 146 -17.41 0.00 -22.52
N GLY A 147 -17.69 1.31 -22.48
CA GLY A 147 -18.57 1.90 -21.48
C GLY A 147 -17.88 2.35 -20.18
N PHE A 148 -16.54 2.34 -20.13
CA PHE A 148 -15.77 2.90 -19.02
C PHE A 148 -16.15 4.37 -18.78
N SER A 149 -16.68 4.66 -17.60
CA SER A 149 -17.27 5.94 -17.23
C SER A 149 -16.27 6.88 -16.55
N GLU A 150 -16.68 8.13 -16.34
CA GLU A 150 -15.93 9.09 -15.52
C GLU A 150 -15.78 8.59 -14.08
N LEU A 151 -16.84 7.99 -13.56
CA LEU A 151 -16.88 7.41 -12.22
C LEU A 151 -15.89 6.25 -12.07
N ASP A 152 -15.85 5.34 -13.06
CA ASP A 152 -14.86 4.25 -13.09
C ASP A 152 -13.43 4.79 -13.06
N LEU A 153 -13.16 5.82 -13.85
CA LEU A 153 -11.84 6.44 -13.89
C LEU A 153 -11.48 7.03 -12.54
N VAL A 154 -12.38 7.81 -11.93
CA VAL A 154 -12.13 8.44 -10.64
C VAL A 154 -11.86 7.39 -9.57
N ARG A 155 -12.74 6.37 -9.43
CA ARG A 155 -12.57 5.28 -8.45
C ARG A 155 -11.21 4.60 -8.58
N VAL A 156 -10.86 4.16 -9.79
CA VAL A 156 -9.57 3.50 -10.04
C VAL A 156 -8.42 4.47 -9.78
N ALA A 157 -8.47 5.69 -10.33
CA ALA A 157 -7.39 6.66 -10.21
C ALA A 157 -7.11 7.03 -8.75
N THR A 158 -8.12 7.28 -7.94
CA THR A 158 -7.95 7.64 -6.52
C THR A 158 -7.53 6.45 -5.66
N HIS A 159 -8.01 5.23 -5.98
CA HIS A 159 -7.56 4.00 -5.32
C HIS A 159 -6.07 3.75 -5.59
N GLU A 160 -5.65 3.76 -6.85
CA GLU A 160 -4.25 3.53 -7.22
C GLU A 160 -3.33 4.65 -6.73
N TYR A 161 -3.85 5.87 -6.60
CA TYR A 161 -3.13 6.95 -5.93
C TYR A 161 -2.99 6.70 -4.42
N GLY A 162 -3.96 6.03 -3.78
CA GLY A 162 -3.82 5.50 -2.42
C GLY A 162 -2.59 4.60 -2.26
N HIS A 163 -2.37 3.68 -3.20
CA HIS A 163 -1.14 2.88 -3.23
C HIS A 163 0.12 3.72 -3.49
N HIS A 164 0.03 4.77 -4.31
CA HIS A 164 1.11 5.72 -4.49
C HIS A 164 1.52 6.39 -3.17
N LEU A 165 0.54 6.82 -2.36
CA LEU A 165 0.78 7.37 -1.02
C LEU A 165 1.39 6.32 -0.09
N GLN A 166 0.89 5.09 -0.11
CA GLN A 166 1.44 4.00 0.70
C GLN A 166 2.92 3.72 0.36
N GLU A 167 3.27 3.71 -0.93
CA GLU A 167 4.66 3.58 -1.37
C GLU A 167 5.51 4.79 -0.94
N ALA A 168 5.00 6.02 -1.07
CA ALA A 168 5.70 7.22 -0.61
C ALA A 168 6.00 7.18 0.90
N MET A 169 5.10 6.59 1.69
CA MET A 169 5.30 6.36 3.13
C MET A 169 6.21 5.16 3.44
N GLY A 170 6.50 4.31 2.45
CA GLY A 170 7.33 3.12 2.55
C GLY A 170 6.58 1.84 2.96
N LEU A 171 5.24 1.86 3.02
CA LEU A 171 4.41 0.74 3.45
C LEU A 171 4.59 -0.50 2.55
N HIS A 172 4.54 -0.33 1.24
CA HIS A 172 4.69 -1.43 0.28
C HIS A 172 6.01 -2.18 0.49
N SER A 173 7.13 -1.45 0.64
CA SER A 173 8.43 -2.07 0.87
C SER A 173 8.49 -2.83 2.19
N GLN A 174 7.92 -2.27 3.26
CA GLN A 174 7.89 -2.90 4.58
C GLN A 174 7.00 -4.15 4.58
N LEU A 175 5.81 -4.07 3.99
CA LEU A 175 4.90 -5.20 3.86
C LEU A 175 5.52 -6.29 2.99
N SER A 176 6.12 -5.97 1.85
CA SER A 176 6.79 -6.96 0.99
C SER A 176 7.88 -7.74 1.75
N MET A 177 8.68 -7.06 2.57
CA MET A 177 9.68 -7.69 3.41
C MET A 177 9.07 -8.53 4.54
N LEU A 178 8.01 -8.02 5.19
CA LEU A 178 7.32 -8.71 6.27
C LEU A 178 6.63 -9.99 5.77
N SER A 179 5.90 -9.93 4.65
CA SER A 179 5.21 -11.06 4.03
C SER A 179 6.14 -12.18 3.59
N ARG A 180 7.38 -11.86 3.18
CA ARG A 180 8.40 -12.89 2.82
C ARG A 180 8.90 -13.69 4.02
N LEU A 181 8.70 -13.20 5.24
CA LEU A 181 9.12 -13.85 6.48
C LEU A 181 7.99 -14.60 7.17
N GLU A 182 6.75 -14.41 6.70
CA GLU A 182 5.57 -15.06 7.26
C GLU A 182 5.30 -16.37 6.53
N GLU A 183 5.05 -17.42 7.30
CA GLU A 183 4.79 -18.77 6.78
C GLU A 183 3.29 -19.02 6.62
N ASP A 184 2.45 -18.30 7.35
CA ASP A 184 1.00 -18.43 7.26
C ASP A 184 0.42 -17.56 6.12
N PRO A 185 -0.06 -18.16 5.02
CA PRO A 185 -0.65 -17.41 3.91
C PRO A 185 -1.90 -16.63 4.32
N TRP A 186 -2.63 -17.06 5.36
CA TRP A 186 -3.80 -16.32 5.86
C TRP A 186 -3.38 -14.99 6.49
N VAL A 187 -2.26 -14.98 7.21
CA VAL A 187 -1.72 -13.76 7.82
C VAL A 187 -1.24 -12.79 6.75
N VAL A 188 -0.54 -13.30 5.72
CA VAL A 188 -0.09 -12.49 4.57
C VAL A 188 -1.29 -11.89 3.83
N MET A 189 -2.31 -12.70 3.52
CA MET A 189 -3.53 -12.22 2.88
C MET A 189 -4.21 -11.13 3.72
N LEU A 190 -4.33 -11.31 5.04
CA LEU A 190 -4.93 -10.30 5.91
C LEU A 190 -4.14 -8.98 5.89
N TRP A 191 -2.81 -9.03 5.84
CA TRP A 191 -2.01 -7.81 5.70
C TRP A 191 -2.18 -7.14 4.35
N THR A 192 -2.27 -7.91 3.26
CA THR A 192 -2.60 -7.38 1.93
C THR A 192 -3.96 -6.69 1.95
N LYS A 193 -5.00 -7.31 2.51
CA LYS A 193 -6.33 -6.69 2.61
C LYS A 193 -6.36 -5.41 3.45
N ARG A 194 -5.50 -5.30 4.49
CA ARG A 194 -5.35 -4.04 5.24
C ARG A 194 -4.74 -2.95 4.37
N LEU A 195 -3.79 -3.29 3.50
CA LEU A 195 -3.22 -2.37 2.52
C LEU A 195 -4.30 -1.91 1.52
N GLU A 196 -5.04 -2.84 0.91
CA GLU A 196 -6.12 -2.54 -0.04
C GLU A 196 -7.24 -1.70 0.60
N ALA A 197 -7.73 -2.09 1.78
CA ALA A 197 -8.74 -1.34 2.52
C ALA A 197 -8.29 0.11 2.83
N GLN A 198 -6.99 0.31 3.07
CA GLN A 198 -6.47 1.66 3.31
C GLN A 198 -6.41 2.46 2.01
N ALA A 199 -5.98 1.85 0.91
CA ALA A 199 -6.01 2.51 -0.40
C ALA A 199 -7.45 2.94 -0.76
N GLU A 200 -8.43 2.09 -0.49
CA GLU A 200 -9.84 2.40 -0.68
C GLU A 200 -10.34 3.54 0.24
N CYS A 201 -9.96 3.53 1.52
CA CYS A 201 -10.31 4.65 2.40
C CYS A 201 -9.68 5.97 1.96
N LEU A 202 -8.41 5.95 1.56
CA LEU A 202 -7.71 7.11 0.99
C LEU A 202 -8.35 7.56 -0.33
N SER A 203 -8.90 6.62 -1.12
CA SER A 203 -9.69 6.88 -2.32
C SER A 203 -10.94 7.70 -1.97
N GLY A 204 -11.69 7.29 -0.95
CA GLY A 204 -12.86 8.03 -0.46
C GLY A 204 -12.53 9.46 0.02
N VAL A 205 -11.45 9.61 0.79
CA VAL A 205 -10.94 10.95 1.21
C VAL A 205 -10.63 11.81 -0.01
N SER A 206 -9.91 11.24 -0.98
CA SER A 206 -9.46 11.93 -2.18
C SER A 206 -10.62 12.35 -3.07
N ALA A 207 -11.50 11.40 -3.42
CA ALA A 207 -12.66 11.63 -4.28
C ALA A 207 -13.59 12.69 -3.67
N ASN A 208 -13.85 12.63 -2.36
CA ASN A 208 -14.70 13.62 -1.69
C ASN A 208 -14.13 15.04 -1.80
N HIS A 209 -12.81 15.17 -1.67
CA HIS A 209 -12.15 16.48 -1.68
C HIS A 209 -12.07 17.07 -3.08
N ILE A 210 -11.84 16.25 -4.10
CA ILE A 210 -11.59 16.74 -5.47
C ILE A 210 -12.84 16.75 -6.35
N LEU A 211 -13.74 15.77 -6.18
CA LEU A 211 -14.91 15.53 -7.03
C LEU A 211 -16.08 14.97 -6.19
N PRO A 212 -16.62 15.73 -5.23
CA PRO A 212 -17.57 15.23 -4.22
C PRO A 212 -18.83 14.56 -4.81
N ASN A 213 -19.35 15.07 -5.94
CA ASN A 213 -20.52 14.47 -6.58
C ASN A 213 -20.25 13.03 -7.06
N LEU A 214 -19.04 12.75 -7.57
CA LEU A 214 -18.63 11.40 -8.00
C LEU A 214 -18.26 10.51 -6.82
N ALA A 215 -17.81 11.10 -5.70
CA ALA A 215 -17.62 10.36 -4.45
C ALA A 215 -18.96 9.86 -3.90
N GLU A 216 -19.98 10.73 -3.88
CA GLU A 216 -21.34 10.34 -3.48
C GLU A 216 -21.91 9.24 -4.40
N GLU A 217 -21.69 9.37 -5.71
CA GLU A 217 -22.09 8.33 -6.69
C GLU A 217 -21.36 7.01 -6.45
N SER A 218 -20.07 7.06 -6.05
CA SER A 218 -19.27 5.87 -5.74
C SER A 218 -19.90 5.00 -4.65
N VAL A 219 -20.52 5.62 -3.66
CA VAL A 219 -21.19 4.89 -2.57
C VAL A 219 -22.58 4.40 -2.97
N MET A 220 -23.17 4.87 -4.07
CA MET A 220 -24.54 4.48 -4.46
C MET A 220 -24.61 3.29 -5.42
N GLU A 221 -23.54 2.99 -6.17
CA GLU A 221 -23.64 2.16 -7.38
C GLU A 221 -23.74 0.64 -7.17
N ASP A 222 -23.39 0.10 -6.00
CA ASP A 222 -23.17 -1.36 -5.88
C ASP A 222 -24.18 -2.10 -5.00
N ASP A 223 -24.95 -3.02 -5.63
CA ASP A 223 -25.82 -4.05 -5.02
C ASP A 223 -25.19 -5.48 -5.11
N ILE A 224 -24.00 -5.64 -5.69
CA ILE A 224 -23.37 -6.95 -5.98
C ILE A 224 -22.33 -7.31 -4.92
N ASP A 225 -22.76 -7.92 -3.82
CA ASP A 225 -21.84 -8.37 -2.75
C ASP A 225 -20.89 -9.50 -3.22
N ILE A 226 -19.62 -9.16 -3.49
CA ILE A 226 -18.55 -10.13 -3.74
C ILE A 226 -17.90 -10.49 -2.41
N PRO A 227 -17.92 -11.77 -1.98
CA PRO A 227 -17.31 -12.19 -0.73
C PRO A 227 -15.79 -12.14 -0.84
N GLY A 228 -15.11 -11.65 0.20
CA GLY A 228 -13.65 -11.68 0.30
C GLY A 228 -13.18 -12.89 1.12
N GLU A 229 -13.67 -14.09 0.87
CA GLU A 229 -13.23 -15.27 1.65
C GLU A 229 -12.11 -16.06 0.97
N ASP A 230 -11.79 -15.78 -0.30
CA ASP A 230 -10.71 -16.46 -1.02
C ASP A 230 -9.33 -15.97 -0.54
N PRO A 231 -8.40 -16.85 -0.16
CA PRO A 231 -7.01 -16.47 0.10
C PRO A 231 -6.29 -15.83 -1.10
N GLU A 232 -6.77 -16.08 -2.33
CA GLU A 232 -6.28 -15.44 -3.55
C GLU A 232 -6.86 -14.03 -3.75
N ASP A 233 -7.96 -13.68 -3.04
CA ASP A 233 -8.51 -12.33 -3.05
C ASP A 233 -7.57 -11.39 -2.26
N THR A 234 -6.94 -10.48 -2.99
CA THR A 234 -6.13 -9.42 -2.39
C THR A 234 -6.98 -8.35 -1.71
N HIS A 235 -8.25 -8.22 -2.10
CA HIS A 235 -9.18 -7.20 -1.64
C HIS A 235 -10.11 -7.71 -0.53
N PRO A 236 -10.58 -6.83 0.39
CA PRO A 236 -11.71 -7.14 1.27
C PRO A 236 -12.97 -7.54 0.49
N SER A 237 -13.96 -8.12 1.18
CA SER A 237 -15.31 -8.22 0.63
C SER A 237 -15.79 -6.88 0.08
N GLN A 238 -16.61 -6.89 -0.97
CA GLN A 238 -17.08 -5.63 -1.57
C GLN A 238 -17.80 -4.75 -0.54
N ALA A 239 -18.56 -5.35 0.38
CA ALA A 239 -19.20 -4.64 1.48
C ALA A 239 -18.18 -3.92 2.38
N ASN A 240 -17.08 -4.59 2.76
CA ASN A 240 -16.02 -3.96 3.55
C ASN A 240 -15.25 -2.92 2.75
N ASN A 241 -14.99 -3.15 1.46
CA ASN A 241 -14.33 -2.17 0.61
C ASN A 241 -15.15 -0.87 0.53
N ARG A 242 -16.46 -0.98 0.26
CA ARG A 242 -17.39 0.17 0.27
C ARG A 242 -17.44 0.87 1.61
N MET A 243 -17.46 0.12 2.71
CA MET A 243 -17.43 0.69 4.06
C MET A 243 -16.16 1.54 4.26
N TRP A 244 -14.99 1.07 3.80
CA TRP A 244 -13.74 1.84 3.91
C TRP A 244 -13.75 3.09 3.03
N PHE A 245 -14.24 3.00 1.79
CA PHE A 245 -14.44 4.17 0.94
C PHE A 245 -15.33 5.22 1.62
N ASP A 246 -16.53 4.81 2.06
CA ASP A 246 -17.51 5.69 2.70
C ASP A 246 -16.96 6.31 4.00
N ARG A 247 -16.23 5.52 4.81
CA ARG A 247 -15.56 5.99 6.01
C ARG A 247 -14.51 7.07 5.71
N GLY A 248 -13.72 6.92 4.65
CA GLY A 248 -12.80 7.95 4.19
C GLY A 248 -13.52 9.20 3.69
N MET A 249 -14.58 9.02 2.90
CA MET A 249 -15.40 10.09 2.35
C MET A 249 -16.09 10.93 3.46
N GLN A 250 -16.69 10.28 4.46
CA GLN A 250 -17.49 10.92 5.51
C GLN A 250 -16.64 11.41 6.69
N ASP A 251 -15.72 10.58 7.18
CA ASP A 251 -15.02 10.80 8.45
C ASP A 251 -13.60 11.35 8.26
N GLY A 252 -13.11 11.38 7.01
CA GLY A 252 -11.80 11.92 6.64
C GLY A 252 -10.61 11.05 7.04
N LEU A 253 -9.41 11.57 6.84
CA LEU A 253 -8.16 10.79 6.86
C LEU A 253 -7.90 9.98 8.15
N SER A 254 -8.28 10.49 9.32
CA SER A 254 -8.08 9.78 10.61
C SER A 254 -8.86 8.48 10.72
N SER A 255 -9.88 8.28 9.89
CA SER A 255 -10.68 7.07 9.88
C SER A 255 -10.01 5.92 9.11
N CYS A 256 -8.93 6.18 8.36
CA CYS A 256 -8.27 5.21 7.48
C CYS A 256 -7.18 4.35 8.15
N ASP A 257 -7.15 4.23 9.48
CA ASP A 257 -6.26 3.28 10.18
C ASP A 257 -6.79 1.84 10.08
N THR A 258 -6.58 1.22 8.93
CA THR A 258 -6.95 -0.18 8.68
C THR A 258 -6.05 -1.17 9.40
N TRP A 259 -4.87 -0.77 9.88
CA TRP A 259 -3.93 -1.68 10.54
C TRP A 259 -4.29 -1.95 12.00
N SER A 260 -5.07 -1.06 12.63
CA SER A 260 -5.65 -1.30 13.95
C SER A 260 -7.07 -1.88 13.90
N ALA A 261 -7.70 -1.96 12.73
CA ALA A 261 -9.09 -2.38 12.58
C ALA A 261 -9.30 -3.88 12.90
N PRO A 262 -10.47 -4.28 13.42
CA PRO A 262 -10.79 -5.69 13.63
C PRO A 262 -10.84 -6.45 12.30
N GLU A 263 -10.49 -7.74 12.30
CA GLU A 263 -10.49 -8.54 11.07
C GLU A 263 -11.85 -8.60 10.38
N SER A 264 -12.95 -8.48 11.12
CA SER A 264 -14.31 -8.45 10.57
C SER A 264 -14.54 -7.28 9.60
N GLU A 265 -13.78 -6.20 9.75
CA GLU A 265 -13.81 -5.02 8.88
C GLU A 265 -12.84 -5.12 7.70
N ILE A 266 -11.99 -6.15 7.67
CA ILE A 266 -10.95 -6.33 6.65
C ILE A 266 -11.24 -7.51 5.72
N ARG A 267 -12.00 -8.50 6.18
CA ARG A 267 -12.27 -9.72 5.41
C ARG A 267 -13.07 -9.46 4.15
#